data_AF-A0A1M6KCW7-F1
#
_entry.id   AF-A0A1M6KCW7-F1
#
_cell.length_a   1.000
_cell.length_b   1.000
_cell.length_c   1.000
_cell.angle_alpha   90.00
_cell.angle_beta   90.00
_cell.angle_gamma   90.00
#
_symmetry.space_group_name_H-M   'P 1'
#
loop_
_entity.id
_entity.type
_entity.pdbx_description
1 polymer ?
#
loop_
_entity_poly.entity_id
_entity_poly.type
_entity_poly.pdbx_seq_one_letter_code
_entity_poly.pdbx_strand_id
1 'polypeptide(L)'
;MSEENKDLGDKAKDSLKGAKGKAKDLGKKAEKAFEETKESAKDFAKEGKEAAKDFESEAKKTADEFAEGLKGAGGENKKLLAGLLALLLGYLGIHKFILGYTKEGIIQIVASVVTCGIAGIIPFIEGIIYLTKTDEDFYNTYQVGRKPWF
;
A
#
# COMPACT_ATOMS: atom_id res chain seq x y z
N MET A 1 -1.27 -31.50 -58.91
CA MET A 1 -1.61 -31.26 -57.50
C MET A 1 -0.49 -31.61 -56.50
N SER A 2 0.56 -32.34 -56.89
CA SER A 2 1.63 -32.76 -55.95
C SER A 2 2.85 -31.84 -55.90
N GLU A 3 3.08 -30.99 -56.90
CA GLU A 3 4.25 -30.09 -56.94
C GLU A 3 4.04 -28.81 -56.11
N GLU A 4 2.80 -28.30 -56.05
CA GLU A 4 2.44 -27.09 -55.31
C GLU A 4 2.57 -27.26 -53.77
N ASN A 5 2.28 -28.45 -53.25
CA ASN A 5 2.42 -28.78 -51.82
C ASN A 5 3.89 -28.91 -51.35
N LYS A 6 4.84 -29.12 -52.28
CA LYS A 6 6.25 -29.27 -51.95
C LYS A 6 6.93 -27.90 -51.78
N ASP A 7 6.55 -26.90 -52.59
CA ASP A 7 7.05 -25.51 -52.53
C ASP A 7 6.62 -24.79 -51.24
N LEU A 8 5.38 -25.02 -50.81
CA LEU A 8 4.84 -24.49 -49.55
C LEU A 8 5.57 -25.03 -48.31
N GLY A 9 5.95 -26.31 -48.32
CA GLY A 9 6.68 -26.95 -47.22
C GLY A 9 8.11 -26.43 -47.05
N ASP A 10 8.78 -26.08 -48.15
CA ASP A 10 10.16 -25.57 -48.11
C ASP A 10 10.22 -24.13 -47.61
N LYS A 11 9.31 -23.26 -48.07
CA LYS A 11 9.17 -21.88 -47.56
C LYS A 11 8.83 -21.83 -46.07
N ALA A 12 7.99 -22.76 -45.60
CA ALA A 12 7.64 -22.85 -44.18
C ALA A 12 8.85 -23.23 -43.32
N LYS A 13 9.70 -24.15 -43.78
CA LYS A 13 10.92 -24.56 -43.08
C LYS A 13 11.97 -23.45 -43.04
N ASP A 14 12.15 -22.72 -44.15
CA ASP A 14 13.10 -21.61 -44.21
C ASP A 14 12.68 -20.45 -43.29
N SER A 15 11.38 -20.10 -43.29
CA SER A 15 10.80 -19.09 -42.40
C SER A 15 10.94 -19.47 -40.92
N LEU A 16 10.71 -20.74 -40.58
CA LEU A 16 10.89 -21.24 -39.21
C LEU A 16 12.35 -21.21 -38.77
N LYS A 17 13.29 -21.52 -39.67
CA LYS A 17 14.74 -21.47 -39.40
C LYS A 17 15.21 -20.03 -39.18
N GLY A 18 14.72 -19.09 -39.99
CA GLY A 18 14.97 -17.66 -39.83
C GLY A 18 14.41 -17.10 -38.51
N ALA A 19 13.19 -17.51 -38.13
CA ALA A 19 12.58 -17.14 -36.86
C ALA A 19 13.35 -17.69 -35.66
N LYS A 20 13.82 -18.94 -35.73
CA LYS A 20 14.60 -19.59 -34.66
C LYS A 20 16.01 -18.99 -34.52
N GLY A 21 16.61 -18.52 -35.62
CA GLY A 21 17.86 -17.75 -35.60
C GLY A 21 17.67 -16.43 -34.86
N LYS A 22 16.72 -15.60 -35.30
CA LYS A 22 16.42 -14.30 -34.68
C LYS A 22 16.07 -14.41 -33.20
N ALA A 23 15.31 -15.44 -32.80
CA ALA A 23 14.98 -15.68 -31.40
C ALA A 23 16.23 -16.00 -30.55
N LYS A 24 17.19 -16.76 -31.08
CA LYS A 24 18.46 -17.06 -30.39
C LYS A 24 19.36 -15.84 -30.26
N ASP A 25 19.42 -14.99 -31.29
CA ASP A 25 20.21 -13.77 -31.26
C ASP A 25 19.63 -12.74 -30.28
N LEU A 26 18.30 -12.62 -30.25
CA LEU A 26 17.60 -11.77 -29.28
C LEU A 26 17.79 -12.27 -27.85
N GLY A 27 17.71 -13.59 -27.64
CA GLY A 27 17.97 -14.23 -26.36
C GLY A 27 19.38 -13.95 -25.84
N LYS A 28 20.40 -14.13 -26.68
CA LYS A 28 21.81 -13.84 -26.31
C LYS A 28 22.03 -12.37 -25.97
N LYS A 29 21.38 -11.45 -26.68
CA LYS A 29 21.50 -10.01 -26.42
C LYS A 29 20.82 -9.62 -25.11
N ALA A 30 19.67 -10.20 -24.81
CA ALA A 30 18.97 -10.01 -23.54
C ALA A 30 19.77 -10.58 -22.36
N GLU A 31 20.35 -11.76 -22.52
CA GLU A 31 21.18 -12.42 -21.49
C GLU A 31 22.42 -11.60 -21.16
N LYS A 32 23.06 -11.02 -22.19
CA LYS A 32 24.23 -10.15 -22.00
C LYS A 32 23.90 -8.83 -21.30
N ALA A 33 22.80 -8.18 -21.68
CA ALA A 33 22.34 -6.96 -21.02
C ALA A 33 21.94 -7.21 -19.55
N PHE A 34 21.38 -8.38 -19.27
CA PHE A 34 21.00 -8.78 -17.91
C PHE A 34 22.22 -9.08 -17.03
N GLU A 35 23.26 -9.74 -17.57
CA GLU A 35 24.52 -9.95 -16.86
C GLU A 35 25.26 -8.63 -16.56
N GLU A 36 25.33 -7.69 -17.52
CA GLU A 36 25.93 -6.35 -17.29
C GLU A 36 25.17 -5.54 -16.21
N THR A 37 23.83 -5.62 -16.19
CA THR A 37 23.00 -4.97 -15.15
C THR A 37 23.18 -5.63 -13.78
N LYS A 38 23.37 -6.95 -13.76
CA LYS A 38 23.58 -7.73 -12.53
C LYS A 38 24.96 -7.50 -11.93
N GLU A 39 25.99 -7.30 -12.76
CA GLU A 39 27.34 -6.99 -12.31
C GLU A 39 27.40 -5.58 -11.68
N SER A 40 26.83 -4.58 -12.35
CA SER A 40 26.69 -3.21 -11.82
C SER A 40 25.83 -3.15 -10.54
N ALA A 41 24.79 -3.96 -10.43
CA ALA A 41 24.00 -4.09 -9.19
C ALA A 41 24.78 -4.76 -8.04
N LYS A 42 25.72 -5.67 -8.33
CA LYS A 42 26.55 -6.33 -7.31
C LYS A 42 27.60 -5.40 -6.71
N ASP A 43 28.19 -4.51 -7.52
CA ASP A 43 29.13 -3.50 -7.04
C ASP A 43 28.42 -2.46 -6.16
N PHE A 44 27.22 -2.01 -6.58
CA PHE A 44 26.38 -1.13 -5.77
C PHE A 44 25.88 -1.79 -4.47
N ALA A 45 25.60 -3.10 -4.50
CA ALA A 45 25.19 -3.87 -3.33
C ALA A 45 26.34 -4.11 -2.32
N LYS A 46 27.61 -4.02 -2.74
CA LYS A 46 28.77 -4.26 -1.88
C LYS A 46 29.14 -3.02 -1.05
N GLU A 47 29.02 -1.82 -1.63
CA GLU A 47 29.14 -0.54 -0.90
C GLU A 47 27.84 -0.18 -0.16
N GLY A 48 26.67 -0.51 -0.72
CA GLY A 48 25.36 -0.25 -0.11
C GLY A 48 25.03 -1.13 1.10
N LYS A 49 25.81 -2.18 1.40
CA LYS A 49 25.50 -3.13 2.49
C LYS A 49 25.71 -2.56 3.89
N GLU A 50 26.58 -1.55 4.05
CA GLU A 50 26.71 -0.82 5.32
C GLU A 50 25.66 0.29 5.41
N ALA A 51 25.53 1.12 4.37
CA ALA A 51 24.50 2.17 4.33
C ALA A 51 23.06 1.64 4.44
N ALA A 52 22.76 0.47 3.88
CA ALA A 52 21.45 -0.17 4.00
C ALA A 52 21.20 -0.74 5.41
N LYS A 53 22.25 -1.22 6.10
CA LYS A 53 22.11 -1.69 7.49
C LYS A 53 21.92 -0.52 8.46
N ASP A 54 22.61 0.59 8.23
CA ASP A 54 22.44 1.80 9.02
C ASP A 54 21.05 2.41 8.78
N PHE A 55 20.58 2.43 7.52
CA PHE A 55 19.23 2.88 7.19
C PHE A 55 18.14 1.92 7.69
N GLU A 56 18.33 0.60 7.61
CA GLU A 56 17.39 -0.40 8.16
C GLU A 56 17.34 -0.30 9.69
N SER A 57 18.49 -0.10 10.34
CA SER A 57 18.60 0.14 11.78
C SER A 57 17.85 1.42 12.18
N GLU A 58 18.07 2.55 11.50
CA GLU A 58 17.35 3.79 11.77
C GLU A 58 15.86 3.67 11.48
N ALA A 59 15.47 3.10 10.35
CA ALA A 59 14.06 2.90 10.00
C ALA A 59 13.36 2.01 11.03
N LYS A 60 14.03 0.96 11.51
CA LYS A 60 13.49 0.08 12.56
C LYS A 60 13.41 0.81 13.89
N LYS A 61 14.41 1.60 14.25
CA LYS A 61 14.42 2.38 15.50
C LYS A 61 13.32 3.45 15.51
N THR A 62 13.13 4.17 14.41
CA THR A 62 12.02 5.12 14.23
C THR A 62 10.66 4.41 14.25
N ALA A 63 10.55 3.24 13.62
CA ALA A 63 9.33 2.44 13.68
C ALA A 63 9.03 1.93 15.09
N ASP A 64 10.05 1.50 15.84
CA ASP A 64 9.93 1.06 17.23
C ASP A 64 9.56 2.24 18.15
N GLU A 65 10.18 3.42 18.01
CA GLU A 65 9.81 4.64 18.76
C GLU A 65 8.40 5.11 18.43
N PHE A 66 7.99 5.05 17.16
CA PHE A 66 6.63 5.36 16.75
C PHE A 66 5.63 4.34 17.30
N ALA A 67 5.98 3.05 17.28
CA ALA A 67 5.18 1.98 17.87
C ALA A 67 5.11 2.07 19.39
N GLU A 68 6.18 2.50 20.07
CA GLU A 68 6.19 2.77 21.51
C GLU A 68 5.35 3.99 21.85
N GLY A 69 5.44 5.08 21.07
CA GLY A 69 4.56 6.24 21.19
C GLY A 69 3.08 5.87 20.99
N LEU A 70 2.79 4.98 20.03
CA LEU A 70 1.45 4.40 19.82
C LEU A 70 1.01 3.47 20.96
N LYS A 71 1.92 2.67 21.54
CA LYS A 71 1.63 1.79 22.68
C LYS A 71 1.41 2.59 23.97
N GLY A 72 2.17 3.67 24.18
CA GLY A 72 1.97 4.61 25.29
C GLY A 72 0.63 5.34 25.21
N ALA A 73 0.12 5.56 23.99
CA ALA A 73 -1.25 6.03 23.76
C ALA A 73 -2.33 4.96 23.94
N GLY A 74 -1.95 3.67 24.00
CA GLY A 74 -2.85 2.52 23.96
C GLY A 74 -3.48 2.10 25.29
N GLY A 75 -3.11 2.73 26.41
CA GLY A 75 -3.66 2.36 27.73
C GLY A 75 -5.06 2.88 28.00
N GLU A 76 -5.32 4.16 27.72
CA GLU A 76 -6.54 4.84 28.19
C GLU A 76 -7.16 5.80 27.15
N ASN A 77 -6.40 6.20 26.12
CA ASN A 77 -6.82 7.22 25.16
C ASN A 77 -7.00 6.69 23.74
N LYS A 78 -8.15 6.06 23.50
CA LYS A 78 -8.66 5.75 22.15
C LYS A 78 -8.78 7.00 21.25
N LYS A 79 -8.61 8.20 21.82
CA LYS A 79 -8.63 9.50 21.15
C LYS A 79 -7.64 9.59 20.00
N LEU A 80 -6.35 9.34 20.27
CA LEU A 80 -5.31 9.45 19.24
C LEU A 80 -5.53 8.43 18.13
N LEU A 81 -5.86 7.20 18.51
CA LEU A 81 -6.17 6.13 17.56
C LEU A 81 -7.38 6.49 16.70
N ALA A 82 -8.50 6.91 17.31
CA ALA A 82 -9.71 7.30 16.60
C ALA A 82 -9.49 8.53 15.71
N GLY A 83 -8.75 9.54 16.18
CA GLY A 83 -8.46 10.76 15.42
C GLY A 83 -7.58 10.49 14.20
N LEU A 84 -6.51 9.72 14.35
CA LEU A 84 -5.61 9.40 13.25
C LEU A 84 -6.28 8.47 12.21
N LEU A 85 -7.02 7.45 12.67
CA LEU A 85 -7.80 6.60 11.76
C LEU A 85 -8.92 7.37 11.05
N ALA A 86 -9.53 8.36 11.70
CA ALA A 86 -10.52 9.23 11.06
C ALA A 86 -9.88 10.12 9.98
N LEU A 87 -8.65 10.58 10.18
CA LEU A 87 -7.93 11.41 9.21
C LEU A 87 -7.44 10.63 7.98
N LEU A 88 -6.85 9.44 8.20
CA LEU A 88 -6.24 8.64 7.13
C LEU A 88 -7.22 7.67 6.47
N LEU A 89 -8.10 7.06 7.25
CA LEU A 89 -9.02 5.99 6.84
C LEU A 89 -10.48 6.35 7.18
N GLY A 90 -10.77 7.65 7.26
CA GLY A 90 -12.09 8.18 7.62
C GLY A 90 -13.21 7.69 6.72
N TYR A 91 -12.95 7.63 5.41
CA TYR A 91 -13.93 7.20 4.41
C TYR A 91 -14.43 5.75 4.61
N LEU A 92 -13.64 4.91 5.29
CA LEU A 92 -13.98 3.53 5.66
C LEU A 92 -14.77 3.44 6.99
N GLY A 93 -14.86 4.53 7.76
CA GLY A 93 -15.58 4.54 9.04
C GLY A 93 -14.88 3.79 10.19
N ILE A 94 -13.65 3.32 10.02
CA ILE A 94 -12.94 2.44 10.98
C ILE A 94 -12.85 3.08 12.38
N HIS A 95 -12.62 4.39 12.44
CA HIS A 95 -12.57 5.16 13.68
C HIS A 95 -13.85 5.04 14.54
N LYS A 96 -15.03 4.84 13.94
CA LYS A 96 -16.29 4.62 14.67
C LYS A 96 -16.40 3.21 15.23
N PHE A 97 -15.85 2.21 14.56
CA PHE A 97 -15.83 0.83 15.07
C PHE A 97 -14.97 0.70 16.32
N ILE A 98 -13.86 1.45 16.41
CA ILE A 98 -12.98 1.49 17.59
C ILE A 98 -13.69 2.05 18.83
N LEU A 99 -14.62 2.98 18.64
CA LEU A 99 -15.45 3.57 19.70
C LEU A 99 -16.68 2.71 20.02
N GLY A 100 -16.90 1.61 19.29
CA GLY A 100 -18.05 0.73 19.46
C GLY A 100 -19.34 1.26 18.82
N TYR A 101 -19.23 2.17 17.85
CA TYR A 101 -20.33 2.71 17.04
C TYR A 101 -20.47 1.93 15.74
N THR A 102 -20.70 0.62 15.84
CA THR A 102 -20.75 -0.29 14.68
C THR A 102 -21.85 0.09 13.69
N LYS A 103 -23.01 0.56 14.18
CA LYS A 103 -24.14 0.95 13.33
C LYS A 103 -23.81 2.19 12.51
N GLU A 104 -23.16 3.16 13.13
CA GLU A 104 -22.81 4.44 12.54
C GLU A 104 -21.62 4.29 11.59
N GLY A 105 -20.67 3.41 11.90
CA GLY A 105 -19.62 3.01 10.96
C GLY A 105 -20.20 2.41 9.67
N ILE A 106 -21.25 1.58 9.77
CA ILE A 106 -21.95 1.04 8.59
C ILE A 106 -22.66 2.15 7.80
N ILE A 107 -23.38 3.04 8.49
CA ILE A 107 -24.04 4.20 7.84
C ILE A 107 -23.01 5.04 7.09
N GLN A 108 -21.85 5.25 7.68
CA GLN A 108 -20.77 6.02 7.08
C GLN A 108 -20.18 5.34 5.84
N ILE A 109 -19.99 4.03 5.86
CA ILE A 109 -19.56 3.27 4.68
C ILE A 109 -20.62 3.40 3.57
N VAL A 110 -21.90 3.20 3.90
CA VAL A 110 -22.99 3.32 2.92
C VAL A 110 -23.05 4.74 2.35
N ALA A 111 -22.93 5.77 3.19
CA ALA A 111 -22.89 7.16 2.76
C ALA A 111 -21.69 7.44 1.86
N SER A 112 -20.50 6.96 2.22
CA SER A 112 -19.29 7.06 1.38
C SER A 112 -19.48 6.38 0.02
N VAL A 113 -20.09 5.19 -0.04
CA VAL A 113 -20.34 4.48 -1.30
C VAL A 113 -21.38 5.22 -2.15
N VAL A 114 -22.50 5.66 -1.56
CA VAL A 114 -23.59 6.34 -2.29
C VAL A 114 -23.15 7.71 -2.81
N THR A 115 -22.27 8.40 -2.09
CA THR A 115 -21.75 9.72 -2.47
C THR A 115 -20.43 9.67 -3.24
N CYS A 116 -19.99 8.49 -3.70
CA CYS A 116 -18.69 8.29 -4.36
C CYS A 116 -17.49 8.89 -3.59
N GLY A 117 -17.50 8.77 -2.26
CA GLY A 117 -16.42 9.21 -1.37
C GLY A 117 -16.51 10.67 -0.90
N ILE A 118 -17.48 11.45 -1.38
CA ILE A 118 -17.65 12.86 -0.96
C ILE A 118 -18.01 12.96 0.53
N ALA A 119 -18.76 11.99 1.06
CA ALA A 119 -19.05 11.90 2.50
C ALA A 119 -17.80 11.65 3.37
N GLY A 120 -16.62 11.42 2.78
CA GLY A 120 -15.33 11.30 3.47
C GLY A 120 -14.85 12.61 4.14
N ILE A 121 -15.46 13.76 3.83
CA ILE A 121 -15.16 15.02 4.50
C ILE A 121 -15.64 15.03 5.95
N ILE A 122 -16.79 14.39 6.23
CA ILE A 122 -17.35 14.31 7.60
C ILE A 122 -16.38 13.62 8.58
N PRO A 123 -15.88 12.40 8.31
CA PRO A 123 -14.89 11.77 9.19
C PRO A 123 -13.58 12.53 9.26
N PHE A 124 -13.20 13.24 8.20
CA PHE A 124 -11.97 14.04 8.20
C PHE A 124 -12.04 15.16 9.25
N ILE A 125 -13.15 15.91 9.27
CA ILE A 125 -13.39 16.96 10.28
C ILE A 125 -13.48 16.33 11.68
N GLU A 126 -14.15 15.19 11.79
CA GLU A 126 -14.30 14.47 13.06
C GLU A 126 -12.97 13.97 13.63
N GLY A 127 -12.03 13.55 12.76
CA GLY A 127 -10.67 13.21 13.14
C GLY A 127 -9.90 14.40 13.72
N ILE A 128 -10.06 15.60 13.15
CA ILE A 128 -9.50 16.84 13.70
C ILE A 128 -10.12 17.16 15.06
N ILE A 129 -11.44 17.00 15.22
CA ILE A 129 -12.14 17.24 16.50
C ILE A 129 -11.63 16.29 17.59
N TYR A 130 -11.41 15.02 17.27
CA TYR A 130 -10.87 14.04 18.21
C TYR A 130 -9.46 14.42 18.65
N LEU A 131 -8.61 14.87 17.72
CA LEU A 131 -7.23 15.29 18.04
C LEU A 131 -7.16 16.61 18.80
N THR A 132 -8.13 17.51 18.62
CA THR A 132 -8.15 18.83 19.28
C THR A 132 -8.86 18.83 20.63
N LYS A 133 -9.63 17.80 20.96
CA LYS A 133 -10.24 17.64 22.29
C LYS A 133 -9.24 17.17 23.35
N THR A 134 -9.50 17.57 24.59
CA THR A 134 -8.82 16.99 25.76
C THR A 134 -9.23 15.53 25.94
N ASP A 135 -8.36 14.73 26.56
CA ASP A 135 -8.59 13.30 26.76
C ASP A 135 -9.83 13.01 27.64
N GLU A 136 -10.04 13.80 28.69
CA GLU A 136 -11.26 13.74 29.51
C GLU A 136 -12.53 14.10 28.72
N ASP A 137 -12.50 15.19 27.95
CA ASP A 137 -13.66 15.59 27.15
C ASP A 137 -13.98 14.53 26.09
N PHE A 138 -12.95 13.94 25.48
CA PHE A 138 -13.12 12.87 24.51
C PHE A 138 -13.76 11.64 25.16
N TYR A 139 -13.24 11.22 26.32
CA TYR A 139 -13.77 10.08 27.05
C TYR A 139 -15.24 10.30 27.46
N ASN A 140 -15.54 11.44 28.07
CA ASN A 140 -16.90 11.77 28.51
C ASN A 140 -17.88 11.91 27.34
N THR A 141 -17.44 12.47 26.20
CA THR A 141 -18.33 12.71 25.05
C THR A 141 -18.54 11.44 24.22
N TYR A 142 -17.47 10.74 23.85
CA TYR A 142 -17.49 9.68 22.84
C TYR A 142 -17.33 8.26 23.40
N GLN A 143 -16.91 8.09 24.65
CA GLN A 143 -16.87 6.76 25.27
C GLN A 143 -18.06 6.59 26.21
N VAL A 144 -18.28 7.53 27.14
CA VAL A 144 -19.38 7.49 28.12
C VAL A 144 -20.67 8.03 27.52
N GLY A 145 -20.64 9.25 26.99
CA GLY A 145 -21.81 9.95 26.42
C GLY A 145 -22.29 9.37 25.09
N ARG A 146 -21.53 8.45 24.50
CA ARG A 146 -21.86 7.72 23.27
C ARG A 146 -22.34 8.63 22.13
N LYS A 147 -21.75 9.83 21.99
CA LYS A 147 -22.07 10.77 20.90
C LYS A 147 -21.52 10.25 19.56
N PRO A 148 -22.36 9.78 18.62
CA PRO A 148 -21.85 9.08 17.44
C PRO A 148 -21.40 10.00 16.32
N TRP A 149 -21.84 11.26 16.30
CA TRP A 149 -21.51 12.25 15.27
C TRP A 149 -21.18 13.59 15.92
N PHE A 150 -20.09 14.24 15.49
CA PHE A 150 -19.61 15.56 15.92
C PHE A 150 -19.83 15.83 17.41
#